data_AF-A0A0G0LSN2-F1
#
_entry.id   AF-A0A0G0LSN2-F1
#
_cell.length_a   1.000
_cell.length_b   1.000
_cell.length_c   1.000
_cell.angle_alpha   90.00
_cell.angle_beta   90.00
_cell.angle_gamma   90.00
#
_symmetry.space_group_name_H-M   'P 1'
#
loop_
_entity.id
_entity.type
_entity.pdbx_description
1 polymer ?
#
loop_
_entity_poly.entity_id
_entity_poly.type
_entity_poly.pdbx_seq_one_letter_code
_entity_poly.pdbx_strand_id
1 'polypeptide(L)' 'MKRLFLTSSLRRVIKDSVKHIKDHRDMSLVFITTASEVEGGNKQWMKDDRDALVEVGFKVVDYTITGKNEQQFISP' A
#
# COMPACT_ATOMS: atom_id res chain seq x y z
N MET A 1 10.20 17.63 -3.15
CA MET A 1 10.96 16.45 -3.63
C MET A 1 10.04 15.25 -3.71
N LYS A 2 10.15 14.44 -4.78
CA LYS A 2 9.40 13.18 -4.93
C LYS A 2 10.21 12.03 -4.31
N ARG A 3 9.57 11.14 -3.55
CA ARG A 3 10.18 9.91 -2.99
C ARG A 3 9.40 8.72 -3.52
N LEU A 4 10.09 7.74 -4.09
CA LEU A 4 9.50 6.53 -4.65
C LEU A 4 10.26 5.32 -4.13
N PHE A 5 9.52 4.31 -3.67
CA PHE A 5 10.07 3.01 -3.28
C PHE A 5 9.45 1.96 -4.21
N LEU A 6 10.26 1.44 -5.14
CA LEU A 6 9.85 0.43 -6.10
C LEU A 6 10.42 -0.92 -5.66
N THR A 7 9.58 -1.96 -5.64
CA THR A 7 9.97 -3.28 -5.16
C THR A 7 9.25 -4.38 -5.91
N SER A 8 9.92 -5.52 -6.08
CA SER A 8 9.30 -6.75 -6.59
C SER A 8 8.49 -7.48 -5.51
N SER A 9 8.73 -7.21 -4.23
CA SER A 9 8.00 -7.81 -3.10
C SER A 9 8.09 -6.93 -1.87
N LEU A 10 6.97 -6.32 -1.49
CA LEU A 10 6.93 -5.33 -0.41
C LEU A 10 7.28 -5.94 0.94
N ARG A 11 6.65 -7.06 1.32
CA ARG A 11 6.88 -7.71 2.62
C ARG A 11 8.35 -8.02 2.93
N ARG A 12 9.18 -8.22 1.90
CA ARG A 12 10.61 -8.54 2.05
C ARG A 12 11.47 -7.32 2.36
N VAL A 13 11.04 -6.11 1.98
CA VAL A 13 11.90 -4.91 1.99
C VAL A 13 11.33 -3.75 2.79
N ILE A 14 10.09 -3.83 3.25
CA ILE A 14 9.43 -2.70 3.90
C ILE A 14 10.15 -2.26 5.19
N LYS A 15 10.67 -3.21 5.98
CA LYS A 15 11.47 -2.92 7.20
C LYS A 15 12.73 -2.09 6.92
N ASP A 16 13.26 -2.17 5.70
CA ASP A 16 14.39 -1.33 5.26
C ASP A 16 13.89 0.00 4.67
N SER A 17 12.86 -0.05 3.83
CA SER A 17 12.27 1.13 3.18
C SER A 17 11.82 2.19 4.18
N VAL A 18 11.20 1.79 5.30
CA VAL A 18 10.71 2.74 6.32
C VAL A 18 11.82 3.51 7.03
N LYS A 19 13.08 3.06 6.99
CA LYS A 19 14.22 3.82 7.54
C LYS A 19 14.43 5.16 6.82
N HIS A 20 13.92 5.27 5.60
CA HIS A 20 14.00 6.47 4.76
C HIS A 20 12.73 7.35 4.86
N ILE A 21 11.77 6.98 5.71
CA ILE A 21 10.51 7.69 5.94
C ILE A 21 10.49 8.16 7.40
N LYS A 22 10.74 9.46 7.59
CA LYS A 22 10.80 10.08 8.91
C LYS A 22 9.40 10.04 9.55
N ASP A 23 9.33 9.68 10.84
CA ASP A 23 8.11 9.71 11.65
C ASP A 23 6.94 8.91 11.04
N HIS A 24 7.24 7.81 10.33
CA HIS A 24 6.23 7.03 9.59
C HIS A 24 5.19 6.33 10.46
N ARG A 25 5.50 6.08 11.74
CA ARG A 25 4.56 5.46 12.67
C ARG A 25 3.32 6.33 12.77
N ASP A 26 2.14 5.71 12.68
CA ASP A 26 0.82 6.34 12.64
C ASP A 26 0.46 7.11 11.37
N MET A 27 1.33 7.15 10.35
CA MET A 27 0.96 7.75 9.06
C MET A 27 -0.15 6.93 8.38
N SER A 28 -1.16 7.64 7.88
CA SER A 28 -2.18 7.04 7.02
C SER A 28 -1.59 6.66 5.67
N LEU A 29 -1.82 5.42 5.25
CA LEU A 29 -1.34 4.87 3.99
C LEU A 29 -2.50 4.24 3.23
N VAL A 30 -2.68 4.66 1.99
CA VAL A 30 -3.68 4.08 1.07
C VAL A 30 -3.07 2.88 0.37
N PHE A 31 -3.67 1.70 0.55
CA PHE A 31 -3.29 0.46 -0.13
C PHE A 31 -4.19 0.22 -1.34
N ILE A 32 -3.67 0.48 -2.53
CA ILE A 32 -4.45 0.42 -3.77
C ILE A 32 -4.56 -1.02 -4.26
N THR A 33 -5.77 -1.59 -4.26
CA THR A 33 -6.04 -3.00 -4.62
C THR A 33 -6.33 -3.22 -6.11
N THR A 34 -6.58 -2.15 -6.87
CA THR A 34 -7.09 -2.18 -8.25
C THR A 34 -6.39 -3.20 -9.15
N ALA A 35 -5.05 -3.20 -9.18
CA ALA A 35 -4.29 -4.06 -10.09
C ALA A 35 -4.49 -5.56 -9.80
N SER A 36 -4.79 -5.90 -8.55
CA SER A 36 -4.99 -7.29 -8.13
C SER A 36 -6.38 -7.84 -8.45
N GLU A 37 -7.34 -6.99 -8.79
CA GLU A 37 -8.75 -7.40 -8.89
C GLU A 37 -8.99 -8.38 -10.03
N VAL A 38 -8.21 -8.25 -11.12
CA VAL A 38 -8.25 -9.14 -12.29
C VAL A 38 -7.48 -10.45 -12.09
N GLU A 39 -6.66 -10.54 -11.04
CA GLU A 39 -5.87 -11.74 -10.76
C GLU A 39 -6.76 -12.87 -10.22
N GLY A 40 -6.58 -14.07 -10.74
CA GLY A 40 -7.20 -15.28 -10.24
C GLY A 40 -6.34 -15.99 -9.18
N GLY A 41 -6.93 -16.96 -8.48
CA GLY A 41 -6.20 -17.82 -7.54
C GLY A 41 -5.90 -17.18 -6.18
N ASN A 42 -4.88 -17.68 -5.49
CA ASN A 42 -4.58 -17.30 -4.11
C ASN A 42 -3.85 -15.94 -4.04
N LYS A 43 -4.52 -14.95 -3.43
CA LYS A 43 -4.00 -13.57 -3.22
C LYS A 43 -3.34 -13.37 -1.86
N GLN A 44 -2.84 -14.43 -1.21
CA GLN A 44 -2.17 -14.35 0.09
C GLN A 44 -1.05 -13.29 0.12
N TRP A 45 -0.34 -13.12 -1.00
CA TRP A 45 0.70 -12.11 -1.14
C TRP A 45 0.21 -10.67 -0.85
N MET A 46 -1.05 -10.34 -1.20
CA MET A 46 -1.62 -9.02 -0.89
C MET A 46 -1.81 -8.84 0.61
N LYS A 47 -2.33 -9.88 1.27
CA LYS A 47 -2.53 -9.86 2.72
C LYS A 47 -1.19 -9.74 3.44
N ASP A 48 -0.20 -10.51 3.01
CA ASP A 48 1.15 -10.47 3.61
C ASP A 48 1.80 -9.09 3.43
N ASP A 49 1.67 -8.48 2.25
CA ASP A 49 2.20 -7.16 1.97
C ASP A 49 1.47 -6.07 2.77
N ARG A 50 0.14 -6.18 2.94
CA ARG A 50 -0.68 -5.29 3.78
C ARG A 50 -0.32 -5.41 5.26
N ASP A 51 -0.21 -6.63 5.77
CA ASP A 51 0.11 -6.88 7.17
C ASP A 51 1.53 -6.40 7.50
N ALA A 52 2.48 -6.54 6.58
CA ALA A 52 3.85 -6.04 6.76
C ALA A 52 3.90 -4.50 6.85
N LEU A 53 2.99 -3.78 6.18
CA LEU A 53 2.85 -2.32 6.33
C LEU A 53 2.29 -1.93 7.71
N VAL A 54 1.31 -2.69 8.21
CA VAL A 54 0.76 -2.49 9.56
C VAL A 54 1.82 -2.80 10.62
N GLU A 55 2.61 -3.87 10.44
CA GLU A 55 3.68 -4.29 11.36
C GLU A 55 4.73 -3.19 11.56
N VAL A 56 5.06 -2.43 10.50
CA VAL A 56 5.99 -1.29 10.58
C VAL A 56 5.32 -0.01 11.07
N GLY A 57 4.02 -0.03 11.38
CA GLY A 57 3.33 1.05 12.08
C GLY A 57 2.51 2.00 11.20
N PHE A 58 2.23 1.68 9.94
CA PHE A 58 1.29 2.47 9.13
C PHE A 58 -0.17 2.20 9.52
N LYS A 59 -1.02 3.23 9.38
CA LYS A 59 -2.49 3.10 9.40
C LYS A 59 -2.98 2.84 7.98
N VAL A 60 -3.13 1.57 7.64
CA VAL A 60 -3.45 1.14 6.28
C VAL A 60 -4.96 1.16 6.03
N VAL A 61 -5.37 1.82 4.95
CA VAL A 61 -6.75 1.82 4.44
C VAL A 61 -6.74 1.30 3.02
N ASP A 62 -7.57 0.30 2.74
CA ASP A 62 -7.68 -0.29 1.42
C ASP A 62 -8.50 0.62 0.50
N TYR A 63 -8.09 0.73 -0.76
CA TYR A 63 -8.76 1.57 -1.75
C TYR A 63 -8.74 0.93 -3.13
N THR A 64 -9.84 1.02 -3.85
CA THR A 64 -9.91 0.63 -5.26
C THR A 64 -10.25 1.83 -6.14
N ILE A 65 -9.63 1.86 -7.32
CA ILE A 65 -9.92 2.81 -8.38
C ILE A 65 -11.09 2.32 -9.25
N THR A 66 -11.38 1.03 -9.24
CA THR A 66 -12.41 0.41 -10.08
C THR A 66 -13.78 1.03 -9.84
N GLY A 67 -14.46 1.40 -10.94
CA GLY A 67 -15.78 2.01 -10.90
C GLY A 67 -15.82 3.47 -10.43
N LYS A 68 -14.66 4.13 -10.21
CA LYS A 68 -14.59 5.54 -9.84
C LYS A 68 -14.30 6.43 -11.04
N ASN A 69 -14.87 7.63 -11.02
CA ASN A 69 -14.57 8.70 -11.97
C ASN A 69 -13.55 9.69 -11.38
N GLU A 70 -13.08 10.63 -12.21
CA GLU A 70 -12.03 11.60 -11.82
C GLU A 70 -12.40 12.43 -10.59
N GLN A 71 -13.67 12.82 -10.47
CA GLN A 71 -14.17 13.65 -9.37
C GLN A 71 -14.14 12.90 -8.03
N GLN A 72 -14.24 11.56 -8.08
CA GLN A 72 -14.21 10.68 -6.92
C GLN A 72 -12.79 10.35 -6.44
N PHE A 73 -11.73 10.77 -7.15
CA PHE A 73 -10.33 10.62 -6.68
C PHE A 73 -9.85 11.78 -5.79
N ILE A 74 -10.52 12.94 -5.81
CA ILE A 74 -10.00 14.20 -5.24
C ILE A 74 -10.44 14.41 -3.78
N SER A 75 -11.32 13.57 -3.22
CA SER A 75 -11.76 13.69 -1.82
C SER A 75 -11.32 12.48 -0.99
N PRO A 76 -10.25 12.60 -0.19
CA PRO A 76 -9.94 11.65 0.87
C PRO A 76 -10.98 11.68 2.00
#